data_AF-A0A2G9G8C0-F1
#
_entry.id   AF-A0A2G9G8C0-F1
#
_cell.length_a   1.000
_cell.length_b   1.000
_cell.length_c   1.000
_cell.angle_alpha   90.00
_cell.angle_beta   90.00
_cell.angle_gamma   90.00
#
_symmetry.space_group_name_H-M   'P 1'
#
loop_
_entity.id
_entity.type
_entity.pdbx_description
1 polymer ?
#
loop_
_entity_poly.entity_id
_entity_poly.type
_entity_poly.pdbx_seq_one_letter_code
_entity_poly.pdbx_strand_id
1 'polypeptide(L)'
;MLKDGLWDVYNDFGMGICAELCAGQHNITRDEQDSYAIQSFERGLAAESCGAFKWEIVPVEVSGGRMKPSTIINKDEGLRQFDASKLRKLRPSFKKDGGSVTAGNASIISDGAAALVLVSGAMAIKHGLKVIARIRGFADAAQAPELFPTAPAIAIPKAISNAGLKASNIDFYEINEAFSVVAIANQRLLNIDPERLNAHGGGVSLGHPLGCSGARILITLLGVLRHRNGKFGVAGICNGGGGASAVVLELVNDRPVGMVARSLL
;
A
#
# COMPACT_ATOMS: atom_id res chain seq x y z
N MET A 1 -1.05 -21.00 -3.54
CA MET A 1 -1.40 -19.77 -2.80
C MET A 1 -0.94 -19.82 -1.34
N LEU A 2 -1.57 -20.62 -0.45
CA LEU A 2 -1.20 -20.65 0.97
C LEU A 2 0.29 -21.00 1.17
N LYS A 3 0.72 -22.15 0.63
CA LYS A 3 2.09 -22.67 0.73
C LYS A 3 3.16 -21.71 0.20
N ASP A 4 2.89 -21.05 -0.93
CA ASP A 4 3.92 -20.29 -1.65
C ASP A 4 3.93 -18.80 -1.31
N GLY A 5 2.80 -18.24 -0.86
CA GLY A 5 2.65 -16.79 -0.66
C GLY A 5 2.26 -16.36 0.75
N LEU A 6 1.69 -17.25 1.57
CA LEU A 6 1.10 -16.89 2.87
C LEU A 6 1.61 -17.74 4.04
N TRP A 7 2.64 -18.55 3.84
CA TRP A 7 3.22 -19.44 4.84
C TRP A 7 4.67 -19.07 5.13
N ASP A 8 5.02 -18.96 6.41
CA ASP A 8 6.39 -18.73 6.82
C ASP A 8 7.16 -20.04 6.80
N VAL A 9 8.19 -20.12 5.97
CA VAL A 9 8.94 -21.36 5.74
C VAL A 9 9.78 -21.77 6.96
N TYR A 10 10.16 -20.80 7.81
CA TYR A 10 11.08 -21.03 8.92
C TYR A 10 10.36 -21.44 10.20
N ASN A 11 9.20 -20.86 10.46
CA ASN A 11 8.44 -21.06 11.69
C ASN A 11 7.18 -21.93 11.52
N ASP A 12 6.89 -22.38 10.30
CA ASP A 12 5.77 -23.28 9.96
C ASP A 12 4.38 -22.78 10.41
N PHE A 13 4.08 -21.52 10.12
CA PHE A 13 2.75 -20.94 10.34
C PHE A 13 2.35 -19.92 9.26
N GLY A 14 1.07 -19.54 9.23
CA GLY A 14 0.58 -18.50 8.33
C GLY A 14 0.99 -17.09 8.72
N MET A 15 1.11 -16.18 7.74
CA MET A 15 1.52 -14.77 7.96
C MET A 15 0.72 -14.02 9.03
N GLY A 16 -0.54 -14.39 9.27
CA GLY A 16 -1.37 -13.79 10.31
C GLY A 16 -0.86 -14.05 11.73
N ILE A 17 -0.09 -15.12 11.97
CA ILE A 17 0.58 -15.33 13.26
C ILE A 17 1.67 -14.28 13.48
N CYS A 18 2.42 -13.88 12.45
CA CYS A 18 3.36 -12.76 12.55
C CYS A 18 2.66 -11.45 12.91
N ALA A 19 1.48 -11.21 12.34
CA ALA A 19 0.66 -10.05 12.65
C ALA A 19 0.21 -10.07 14.13
N GLU A 20 -0.20 -11.23 14.65
CA GLU A 20 -0.52 -11.39 16.08
C GLU A 20 0.69 -11.21 17.00
N LEU A 21 1.90 -11.62 16.56
CA LEU A 21 3.15 -11.38 17.30
C LEU A 21 3.48 -9.89 17.35
N CYS A 22 3.37 -9.19 16.21
CA CYS A 22 3.53 -7.74 16.12
C CYS A 22 2.55 -7.01 17.04
N ALA A 23 1.27 -7.42 17.05
CA ALA A 23 0.24 -6.84 17.92
C ALA A 23 0.64 -6.93 19.40
N GLY A 24 1.11 -8.11 19.84
CA GLY A 24 1.61 -8.30 21.21
C GLY A 24 2.84 -7.46 21.53
N GLN A 25 3.85 -7.46 20.66
CA GLN A 25 5.12 -6.74 20.87
C GLN A 25 4.95 -5.22 20.94
N HIS A 26 3.98 -4.68 20.19
CA HIS A 26 3.73 -3.24 20.11
C HIS A 26 2.49 -2.78 20.92
N ASN A 27 1.91 -3.67 21.73
CA ASN A 27 0.70 -3.43 22.51
C ASN A 27 -0.44 -2.82 21.67
N ILE A 28 -0.65 -3.36 20.46
CA ILE A 28 -1.71 -2.92 19.57
C ILE A 28 -2.93 -3.80 19.82
N THR A 29 -3.97 -3.19 20.36
CA THR A 29 -5.21 -3.88 20.74
C THR A 29 -6.06 -4.25 19.54
N ARG A 30 -7.02 -5.16 19.77
CA ARG A 30 -8.05 -5.50 18.79
C ARG A 30 -8.85 -4.26 18.34
N ASP A 31 -9.25 -3.40 19.28
CA ASP A 31 -10.05 -2.22 18.99
C ASP A 31 -9.32 -1.19 18.13
N GLU A 32 -8.00 -1.06 18.31
CA GLU A 32 -7.17 -0.21 17.46
C GLU A 32 -7.08 -0.77 16.03
N GLN A 33 -6.91 -2.08 15.87
CA GLN A 33 -6.87 -2.73 14.55
C GLN A 33 -8.20 -2.61 13.81
N ASP A 34 -9.32 -2.80 14.52
CA ASP A 34 -10.66 -2.66 13.94
C ASP A 34 -10.97 -1.21 13.59
N SER A 35 -10.58 -0.25 14.44
CA SER A 35 -10.79 1.17 14.16
C SER A 35 -9.95 1.65 12.97
N TYR A 36 -8.72 1.16 12.84
CA TYR A 36 -7.89 1.42 11.66
C TYR A 36 -8.51 0.82 10.39
N ALA A 37 -9.00 -0.42 10.46
CA ALA A 37 -9.66 -1.06 9.32
C ALA A 37 -10.87 -0.26 8.84
N ILE A 38 -11.75 0.14 9.78
CA ILE A 38 -12.90 1.01 9.52
C ILE A 38 -12.46 2.29 8.82
N GLN A 39 -11.43 2.96 9.33
CA GLN A 39 -10.89 4.17 8.72
C GLN A 39 -10.34 3.92 7.29
N SER A 40 -9.67 2.80 7.05
CA SER A 40 -9.17 2.42 5.72
C SER A 40 -10.33 2.23 4.72
N PHE A 41 -11.45 1.64 5.15
CA PHE A 41 -12.66 1.54 4.33
C PHE A 41 -13.33 2.90 4.09
N GLU A 42 -13.46 3.74 5.12
CA GLU A 42 -14.03 5.08 5.00
C GLU A 42 -13.22 5.95 4.03
N ARG A 43 -11.88 5.90 4.12
CA ARG A 43 -10.98 6.61 3.20
C ARG A 43 -11.08 6.09 1.77
N GLY A 44 -11.16 4.77 1.59
CA GLY A 44 -11.36 4.13 0.29
C GLY A 44 -12.69 4.51 -0.36
N LEU A 45 -13.79 4.46 0.39
CA LEU A 45 -15.12 4.87 -0.08
C LEU A 45 -15.17 6.37 -0.42
N ALA A 46 -14.53 7.22 0.37
CA ALA A 46 -14.42 8.64 0.08
C ALA A 46 -13.61 8.90 -1.21
N ALA A 47 -12.49 8.20 -1.40
CA ALA A 47 -11.66 8.28 -2.59
C ALA A 47 -12.40 7.80 -3.85
N GLU A 48 -13.16 6.70 -3.76
CA GLU A 48 -14.00 6.23 -4.87
C GLU A 48 -15.08 7.27 -5.20
N SER A 49 -15.76 7.80 -4.18
CA SER A 49 -16.88 8.74 -4.34
C SER A 49 -16.46 10.07 -4.98
N CYS A 50 -15.27 10.59 -4.64
CA CYS A 50 -14.74 11.80 -5.28
C CYS A 50 -14.04 11.52 -6.63
N GLY A 51 -13.95 10.25 -7.04
CA GLY A 51 -13.32 9.83 -8.29
C GLY A 51 -11.79 9.87 -8.27
N ALA A 52 -11.16 9.80 -7.09
CA ALA A 52 -9.71 9.82 -6.95
C ALA A 52 -9.04 8.65 -7.70
N PHE A 53 -9.69 7.49 -7.81
CA PHE A 53 -9.15 6.33 -8.52
C PHE A 53 -9.28 6.38 -10.06
N LYS A 54 -9.98 7.38 -10.62
CA LYS A 54 -10.22 7.46 -12.07
C LYS A 54 -8.95 7.57 -12.91
N TRP A 55 -7.86 8.07 -12.34
CA TRP A 55 -6.59 8.21 -13.05
C TRP A 55 -5.76 6.92 -13.07
N GLU A 56 -6.04 5.97 -12.16
CA GLU A 56 -5.25 4.74 -11.96
C GLU A 56 -5.96 3.47 -12.43
N ILE A 57 -7.29 3.44 -12.47
CA ILE A 57 -8.04 2.25 -12.90
C ILE A 57 -8.30 2.27 -14.41
N VAL A 58 -7.81 1.24 -15.09
CA VAL A 58 -8.17 0.93 -16.48
C VAL A 58 -9.33 -0.07 -16.48
N PRO A 59 -10.46 0.20 -17.17
CA PRO A 59 -11.58 -0.73 -17.24
C PRO A 59 -11.20 -2.05 -17.92
N VAL A 60 -11.64 -3.17 -17.34
CA VAL A 60 -11.47 -4.52 -17.89
C VAL A 60 -12.83 -5.06 -18.32
N GLU A 61 -12.95 -5.46 -19.58
CA GLU A 61 -14.14 -6.14 -20.09
C GLU A 61 -14.02 -7.64 -19.89
N VAL A 62 -14.98 -8.23 -19.17
CA VAL A 62 -15.05 -9.67 -18.92
C VAL A 62 -16.18 -10.26 -19.77
N SER A 63 -15.83 -11.24 -20.62
CA SER A 63 -16.81 -11.92 -21.47
C SER A 63 -17.83 -12.69 -20.62
N GLY A 64 -19.13 -12.52 -20.92
CA GLY A 64 -20.19 -13.34 -20.35
C GLY A 64 -20.28 -14.76 -20.93
N GLY A 65 -19.47 -15.08 -21.94
CA GLY A 65 -19.56 -16.31 -22.73
C GLY A 65 -20.53 -16.20 -23.92
N ARG A 66 -20.77 -17.32 -24.61
CA ARG A 66 -21.44 -17.38 -25.94
C ARG A 66 -22.80 -16.69 -26.06
N MET A 67 -23.51 -16.43 -24.96
CA MET A 67 -24.89 -15.90 -24.98
C MET A 67 -25.18 -14.88 -23.87
N LYS A 68 -24.18 -14.40 -23.13
CA LYS A 68 -24.40 -13.39 -22.07
C LYS A 68 -23.63 -12.11 -22.39
N PRO A 69 -24.19 -10.94 -22.07
CA PRO A 69 -23.48 -9.67 -22.26
C PRO A 69 -22.17 -9.66 -21.46
N SER A 70 -21.17 -8.94 -21.97
CA SER A 70 -19.95 -8.68 -21.22
C SER A 70 -20.22 -7.76 -20.03
N THR A 71 -19.36 -7.83 -19.03
CA THR A 71 -19.39 -6.97 -17.86
C THR A 71 -18.11 -6.14 -17.81
N ILE A 72 -18.24 -4.84 -17.61
CA ILE A 72 -17.10 -3.95 -17.43
C ILE A 72 -16.80 -3.83 -15.94
N ILE A 73 -15.57 -4.20 -15.56
CA ILE A 73 -15.03 -4.02 -14.22
C ILE A 73 -14.12 -2.79 -14.24
N ASN A 74 -14.50 -1.74 -13.50
CA ASN A 74 -13.80 -0.46 -13.48
C ASN A 74 -13.75 0.20 -12.10
N LYS A 75 -14.00 -0.58 -11.05
CA LYS A 75 -14.07 -0.16 -9.65
C LYS A 75 -13.60 -1.29 -8.76
N ASP A 76 -12.94 -0.96 -7.66
CA ASP A 76 -12.54 -1.94 -6.66
C ASP A 76 -13.77 -2.54 -5.96
N GLU A 77 -13.81 -3.87 -5.85
CA GLU A 77 -14.95 -4.57 -5.27
C GLU A 77 -14.92 -4.63 -3.74
N GLY A 78 -13.72 -4.57 -3.14
CA GLY A 78 -13.52 -4.73 -1.70
C GLY A 78 -14.31 -3.71 -0.86
N LEU A 79 -14.43 -2.48 -1.36
CA LEU A 79 -15.14 -1.39 -0.69
C LEU A 79 -16.64 -1.64 -0.52
N ARG A 80 -17.26 -2.44 -1.40
CA ARG A 80 -18.72 -2.67 -1.41
C ARG A 80 -19.19 -3.57 -0.28
N GLN A 81 -18.28 -4.30 0.35
CA GLN A 81 -18.59 -5.27 1.40
C GLN A 81 -18.45 -4.69 2.82
N PHE A 82 -18.26 -3.38 2.94
CA PHE A 82 -17.99 -2.72 4.21
C PHE A 82 -19.22 -2.64 5.13
N ASP A 83 -19.09 -3.22 6.33
CA ASP A 83 -20.05 -3.08 7.44
C ASP A 83 -19.26 -3.04 8.76
N ALA A 84 -19.08 -1.83 9.30
CA ALA A 84 -18.33 -1.61 10.54
C ALA A 84 -18.88 -2.40 11.74
N SER A 85 -20.20 -2.62 11.79
CA SER A 85 -20.84 -3.34 12.89
C SER A 85 -20.55 -4.84 12.84
N LYS A 86 -20.46 -5.40 11.64
CA LYS A 86 -20.06 -6.80 11.43
C LYS A 86 -18.58 -6.99 11.66
N LEU A 87 -17.74 -6.05 11.19
CA LEU A 87 -16.29 -6.09 11.35
C LEU A 87 -15.89 -6.30 12.83
N ARG A 88 -16.46 -5.51 13.74
CA ARG A 88 -16.19 -5.62 15.19
C ARG A 88 -16.63 -6.95 15.82
N LYS A 89 -17.60 -7.65 15.21
CA LYS A 89 -18.11 -8.94 15.70
C LYS A 89 -17.33 -10.14 15.17
N LEU A 90 -16.38 -9.93 14.25
CA LEU A 90 -15.59 -11.03 13.69
C LEU A 90 -14.71 -11.68 14.76
N ARG A 91 -14.66 -13.01 14.69
CA ARG A 91 -13.79 -13.82 15.54
C ARG A 91 -12.34 -13.73 15.02
N PRO A 92 -11.34 -13.82 15.90
CA PRO A 92 -9.94 -13.93 15.48
C PRO A 92 -9.72 -15.08 14.51
N SER A 93 -8.87 -14.85 13.50
CA SER A 93 -8.66 -15.79 12.40
C SER A 93 -7.46 -16.71 12.61
N PHE A 94 -6.48 -16.30 13.42
CA PHE A 94 -5.18 -16.98 13.49
C PHE A 94 -4.88 -17.60 14.87
N LYS A 95 -5.41 -17.03 15.96
CA LYS A 95 -5.31 -17.60 17.32
C LYS A 95 -6.69 -17.99 17.84
N LYS A 96 -6.79 -19.16 18.47
CA LYS A 96 -8.05 -19.63 19.09
C LYS A 96 -8.49 -18.73 20.25
N ASP A 97 -7.53 -18.36 21.10
CA ASP A 97 -7.74 -17.51 22.27
C ASP A 97 -6.79 -16.31 22.25
N GLY A 98 -7.28 -15.14 22.67
CA GLY A 98 -6.48 -13.91 22.76
C GLY A 98 -6.00 -13.34 21.42
N GLY A 99 -6.56 -13.78 20.29
CA GLY A 99 -6.23 -13.24 18.97
C GLY A 99 -6.86 -11.86 18.73
N SER A 100 -6.17 -11.04 17.96
CA SER A 100 -6.55 -9.67 17.61
C SER A 100 -6.79 -9.48 16.11
N VAL A 101 -6.23 -10.37 15.28
CA VAL A 101 -6.33 -10.30 13.82
C VAL A 101 -7.58 -11.06 13.35
N THR A 102 -8.39 -10.40 12.53
CA THR A 102 -9.63 -10.95 11.95
C THR A 102 -9.65 -10.77 10.44
N ALA A 103 -10.58 -11.45 9.77
CA ALA A 103 -10.86 -11.22 8.35
C ALA A 103 -11.24 -9.76 8.01
N GLY A 104 -11.69 -8.96 8.98
CA GLY A 104 -12.08 -7.58 8.75
C GLY A 104 -10.97 -6.56 8.98
N ASN A 105 -9.88 -6.94 9.66
CA ASN A 105 -8.71 -6.09 9.89
C ASN A 105 -7.43 -6.66 9.24
N ALA A 106 -7.60 -7.65 8.36
CA ALA A 106 -6.60 -8.20 7.47
C ALA A 106 -6.94 -7.83 6.02
N SER A 107 -5.94 -7.79 5.13
CA SER A 107 -6.22 -7.57 3.71
C SER A 107 -7.03 -8.70 3.09
N ILE A 108 -7.91 -8.34 2.16
CA ILE A 108 -8.68 -9.28 1.37
C ILE A 108 -7.75 -9.98 0.37
N ILE A 109 -7.93 -11.29 0.17
CA ILE A 109 -7.31 -12.02 -0.94
C ILE A 109 -7.98 -11.53 -2.22
N SER A 110 -7.19 -10.96 -3.12
CA SER A 110 -7.72 -10.24 -4.28
C SER A 110 -6.92 -10.51 -5.53
N ASP A 111 -7.57 -10.33 -6.68
CA ASP A 111 -6.97 -10.41 -8.00
C ASP A 111 -6.76 -9.01 -8.58
N GLY A 112 -5.64 -8.79 -9.27
CA GLY A 112 -5.35 -7.50 -9.89
C GLY A 112 -3.98 -7.45 -10.56
N ALA A 113 -3.78 -6.45 -11.40
CA ALA A 113 -2.51 -6.14 -12.03
C ALA A 113 -2.27 -4.62 -11.99
N ALA A 114 -0.99 -4.24 -11.87
CA ALA A 114 -0.56 -2.86 -11.88
C ALA A 114 0.74 -2.77 -12.70
N ALA A 115 0.86 -1.71 -13.50
CA ALA A 115 2.00 -1.51 -14.39
C ALA A 115 2.44 -0.04 -14.39
N LEU A 116 3.75 0.18 -14.41
CA LEU A 116 4.37 1.48 -14.59
C LEU A 116 5.37 1.41 -15.74
N VAL A 117 5.41 2.45 -16.58
CA VAL A 117 6.42 2.58 -17.63
C VAL A 117 7.59 3.40 -17.07
N LEU A 118 8.76 2.77 -17.01
CA LEU A 118 10.00 3.43 -16.59
C LEU A 118 10.82 3.86 -17.80
N VAL A 119 11.40 5.06 -17.72
CA VAL A 119 12.26 5.61 -18.76
C VAL A 119 13.39 6.39 -18.11
N SER A 120 14.58 6.34 -18.70
CA SER A 120 15.69 7.18 -18.24
C SER A 120 15.40 8.66 -18.52
N GLY A 121 15.93 9.56 -17.70
CA GLY A 121 15.80 10.99 -17.94
C GLY A 121 16.31 11.41 -19.32
N ALA A 122 17.40 10.81 -19.79
CA ALA A 122 17.95 11.05 -21.12
C ALA A 122 16.99 10.65 -22.24
N MET A 123 16.35 9.48 -22.14
CA MET A 123 15.36 9.02 -23.12
C MET A 123 14.09 9.86 -23.09
N ALA A 124 13.64 10.27 -21.90
CA ALA A 124 12.50 11.15 -21.77
C ALA A 124 12.74 12.52 -22.43
N ILE A 125 13.95 13.09 -22.29
CA ILE A 125 14.34 14.32 -22.99
C ILE A 125 14.41 14.08 -24.50
N LYS A 126 15.15 13.04 -24.93
CA LYS A 126 15.37 12.72 -26.35
C LYS A 126 14.06 12.56 -27.12
N HIS A 127 13.07 11.93 -26.51
CA HIS A 127 11.77 11.64 -27.12
C HIS A 127 10.66 12.64 -26.72
N GLY A 128 10.97 13.70 -25.97
CA GLY A 128 9.98 14.70 -25.55
C GLY A 128 8.84 14.14 -24.71
N LEU A 129 9.10 13.07 -23.94
CA LEU A 129 8.06 12.40 -23.14
C LEU A 129 7.63 13.28 -21.97
N LYS A 130 6.33 13.24 -21.65
CA LYS A 130 5.80 13.78 -20.39
C LYS A 130 6.05 12.76 -19.30
N VAL A 131 6.65 13.20 -18.20
CA VAL A 131 6.96 12.35 -17.05
C VAL A 131 6.00 12.70 -15.92
N ILE A 132 5.45 11.68 -15.27
CA ILE A 132 4.51 11.84 -14.15
C ILE A 132 5.29 12.14 -12.86
N ALA A 133 6.32 11.34 -12.59
CA ALA A 133 7.13 11.42 -11.38
C ALA A 133 8.58 10.95 -11.60
N ARG A 134 9.43 11.23 -10.61
CA ARG A 134 10.81 10.74 -10.54
C ARG A 134 10.96 9.78 -9.37
N ILE A 135 11.66 8.68 -9.58
CA ILE A 135 12.17 7.85 -8.49
C ILE A 135 13.39 8.56 -7.91
N ARG A 136 13.28 8.99 -6.65
CA ARG A 136 14.32 9.76 -5.97
C ARG A 136 15.28 8.90 -5.17
N GLY A 137 14.77 7.80 -4.61
CA GLY A 137 15.54 6.85 -3.84
C GLY A 137 14.72 5.60 -3.59
N PHE A 138 15.40 4.50 -3.32
CA PHE A 138 14.79 3.24 -2.92
C PHE A 138 15.73 2.52 -1.96
N ALA A 139 15.19 1.61 -1.17
CA ALA A 139 15.96 0.75 -0.28
C ALA A 139 15.18 -0.49 0.09
N ASP A 140 15.95 -1.53 0.44
CA ASP A 140 15.44 -2.75 1.04
C ASP A 140 15.94 -2.88 2.48
N ALA A 141 15.18 -3.60 3.29
CA ALA A 141 15.58 -4.01 4.63
C ALA A 141 15.05 -5.41 4.92
N ALA A 142 15.70 -6.10 5.85
CA ALA A 142 15.25 -7.40 6.32
C ALA A 142 15.45 -7.50 7.84
N GLN A 143 14.60 -8.30 8.46
CA GLN A 143 14.64 -8.71 9.86
C GLN A 143 14.40 -10.23 9.93
N ALA A 144 14.24 -10.76 11.15
CA ALA A 144 13.76 -12.12 11.33
C ALA A 144 12.40 -12.32 10.62
N PRO A 145 12.11 -13.52 10.06
CA PRO A 145 10.94 -13.76 9.23
C PRO A 145 9.61 -13.34 9.86
N GLU A 146 9.42 -13.65 11.13
CA GLU A 146 8.24 -13.33 11.92
C GLU A 146 8.07 -11.82 12.22
N LEU A 147 9.14 -11.04 12.03
CA LEU A 147 9.17 -9.59 12.24
C LEU A 147 8.97 -8.79 10.94
N PHE A 148 8.59 -9.44 9.84
CA PHE A 148 8.24 -8.76 8.59
C PHE A 148 7.25 -7.58 8.78
N PRO A 149 6.27 -7.60 9.73
CA PRO A 149 5.33 -6.50 9.87
C PRO A 149 5.98 -5.14 10.12
N THR A 150 7.17 -5.07 10.72
CA THR A 150 7.87 -3.82 11.04
C THR A 150 9.09 -3.56 10.17
N ALA A 151 9.41 -4.44 9.23
CA ALA A 151 10.50 -4.23 8.27
C ALA A 151 10.37 -2.92 7.45
N PRO A 152 9.16 -2.43 7.10
CA PRO A 152 9.01 -1.12 6.43
C PRO A 152 9.58 0.05 7.25
N ALA A 153 9.53 0.00 8.59
CA ALA A 153 10.10 1.03 9.46
C ALA A 153 11.63 1.13 9.36
N ILE A 154 12.28 0.12 8.77
CA ILE A 154 13.72 0.14 8.47
C ILE A 154 13.96 0.56 7.01
N ALA A 155 13.16 0.04 6.07
CA ALA A 155 13.33 0.33 4.64
C ALA A 155 13.00 1.80 4.30
N ILE A 156 11.93 2.35 4.88
CA ILE A 156 11.44 3.71 4.57
C ILE A 156 12.49 4.78 4.91
N PRO A 157 13.08 4.85 6.13
CA PRO A 157 14.13 5.82 6.43
C PRO A 157 15.35 5.71 5.52
N LYS A 158 15.75 4.48 5.15
CA LYS A 158 16.86 4.25 4.21
C LYS A 158 16.53 4.81 2.82
N ALA A 159 15.34 4.54 2.30
CA ALA A 159 14.91 5.04 0.99
C ALA A 159 14.84 6.59 0.96
N ILE A 160 14.34 7.20 2.04
CA ILE A 160 14.31 8.67 2.23
C ILE A 160 15.74 9.25 2.26
N SER A 161 16.65 8.62 2.99
CA SER A 161 18.07 9.02 3.03
C SER A 161 18.73 8.89 1.65
N ASN A 162 18.49 7.79 0.94
CA ASN A 162 19.00 7.56 -0.42
C ASN A 162 18.45 8.58 -1.42
N ALA A 163 17.28 9.16 -1.15
CA ALA A 163 16.71 10.26 -1.93
C ALA A 163 17.33 11.63 -1.64
N GLY A 164 18.22 11.73 -0.65
CA GLY A 164 18.78 12.98 -0.15
C GLY A 164 17.75 13.83 0.59
N LEU A 165 16.73 13.22 1.17
CA LEU A 165 15.62 13.88 1.85
C LEU A 165 15.62 13.57 3.36
N LYS A 166 14.79 14.30 4.10
CA LYS A 166 14.43 14.01 5.50
C LYS A 166 12.96 13.57 5.55
N ALA A 167 12.58 12.87 6.62
CA ALA A 167 11.18 12.47 6.83
C ALA A 167 10.20 13.66 6.83
N SER A 168 10.65 14.83 7.29
CA SER A 168 9.89 16.09 7.27
C SER A 168 9.63 16.63 5.86
N ASN A 169 10.32 16.13 4.84
CA ASN A 169 10.07 16.50 3.45
C ASN A 169 8.99 15.64 2.78
N ILE A 170 8.55 14.55 3.43
CA ILE A 170 7.57 13.62 2.86
C ILE A 170 6.16 14.10 3.20
N ASP A 171 5.35 14.27 2.17
CA ASP A 171 3.98 14.75 2.27
C ASP A 171 3.02 13.59 2.59
N PHE A 172 3.20 12.44 1.92
CA PHE A 172 2.34 11.26 2.06
C PHE A 172 3.10 9.94 2.06
N TYR A 173 2.53 8.97 2.76
CA TYR A 173 3.06 7.63 2.94
C TYR A 173 2.02 6.61 2.47
N GLU A 174 2.42 5.66 1.65
CA GLU A 174 1.65 4.46 1.33
C GLU A 174 2.36 3.25 1.95
N ILE A 175 1.90 2.77 3.10
CA ILE A 175 2.43 1.55 3.72
C ILE A 175 1.39 0.45 3.54
N ASN A 176 1.77 -0.59 2.79
CA ASN A 176 0.83 -1.66 2.43
C ASN A 176 0.22 -2.32 3.67
N GLU A 177 -1.11 -2.35 3.71
CA GLU A 177 -1.89 -2.89 4.82
C GLU A 177 -2.12 -4.40 4.62
N ALA A 178 -1.07 -5.23 4.69
CA ALA A 178 -1.27 -6.68 4.72
C ALA A 178 -2.17 -7.09 5.92
N PHE A 179 -2.01 -6.37 7.03
CA PHE A 179 -2.88 -6.37 8.21
C PHE A 179 -2.92 -4.95 8.78
N SER A 180 -4.00 -4.55 9.45
CA SER A 180 -4.10 -3.23 10.12
C SER A 180 -2.92 -2.99 11.06
N VAL A 181 -2.48 -4.03 11.78
CA VAL A 181 -1.32 -3.95 12.70
C VAL A 181 -0.03 -3.53 12.00
N VAL A 182 0.18 -3.90 10.73
CA VAL A 182 1.36 -3.49 9.95
C VAL A 182 1.38 -1.98 9.82
N ALA A 183 0.28 -1.38 9.39
CA ALA A 183 0.22 0.06 9.21
C ALA A 183 0.33 0.81 10.55
N ILE A 184 -0.39 0.37 11.59
CA ILE A 184 -0.36 0.98 12.92
C ILE A 184 1.06 0.94 13.52
N ALA A 185 1.73 -0.22 13.48
CA ALA A 185 3.06 -0.37 14.04
C ALA A 185 4.08 0.54 13.34
N ASN A 186 4.09 0.54 12.00
CA ASN A 186 5.02 1.39 11.24
C ASN A 186 4.71 2.88 11.41
N GLN A 187 3.43 3.27 11.50
CA GLN A 187 3.03 4.64 11.78
C GLN A 187 3.62 5.14 13.11
N ARG A 188 3.52 4.33 14.17
CA ARG A 188 4.09 4.65 15.50
C ARG A 188 5.61 4.72 15.47
N LEU A 189 6.26 3.69 14.89
CA LEU A 189 7.73 3.59 14.83
C LEU A 189 8.36 4.75 14.04
N LEU A 190 7.69 5.21 12.99
CA LEU A 190 8.16 6.29 12.13
C LEU A 190 7.62 7.67 12.54
N ASN A 191 6.79 7.73 13.58
CA ASN A 191 6.12 8.95 14.04
C ASN A 191 5.40 9.69 12.90
N ILE A 192 4.62 8.95 12.10
CA ILE A 192 3.88 9.48 10.96
C ILE A 192 2.55 10.07 11.44
N ASP A 193 2.23 11.27 10.95
CA ASP A 193 0.90 11.86 11.08
C ASP A 193 -0.16 10.94 10.44
N PRO A 194 -1.18 10.48 11.19
CA PRO A 194 -2.20 9.56 10.68
C PRO A 194 -2.87 10.02 9.38
N GLU A 195 -2.99 11.34 9.16
CA GLU A 195 -3.63 11.91 7.97
C GLU A 195 -2.74 11.85 6.72
N ARG A 196 -1.44 11.57 6.88
CA ARG A 196 -0.49 11.40 5.79
C ARG A 196 -0.28 9.95 5.37
N LEU A 197 -0.81 8.99 6.14
CA LEU A 197 -0.67 7.56 5.86
C LEU A 197 -1.92 7.02 5.17
N ASN A 198 -1.77 6.36 4.02
CA ASN A 198 -2.83 5.65 3.30
C ASN A 198 -4.11 6.51 3.14
N ALA A 199 -3.94 7.72 2.59
CA ALA A 199 -4.97 8.76 2.56
C ALA A 199 -6.19 8.42 1.68
N HIS A 200 -6.10 7.37 0.86
CA HIS A 200 -7.17 6.84 0.02
C HIS A 200 -7.57 5.40 0.41
N GLY A 201 -7.26 4.98 1.64
CA GLY A 201 -7.37 3.58 2.07
C GLY A 201 -6.19 2.77 1.58
N GLY A 202 -6.16 1.48 1.91
CA GLY A 202 -5.04 0.60 1.58
C GLY A 202 -5.46 -0.86 1.44
N GLY A 203 -4.51 -1.77 1.65
CA GLY A 203 -4.72 -3.21 1.43
C GLY A 203 -5.87 -3.84 2.23
N VAL A 204 -6.25 -3.30 3.38
CA VAL A 204 -7.39 -3.80 4.17
C VAL A 204 -8.72 -3.51 3.46
N SER A 205 -8.86 -2.35 2.82
CA SER A 205 -10.10 -1.95 2.15
C SER A 205 -10.13 -2.21 0.64
N LEU A 206 -8.99 -2.03 -0.03
CA LEU A 206 -8.82 -2.16 -1.49
C LEU A 206 -8.35 -3.56 -1.91
N GLY A 207 -7.90 -4.39 -0.97
CA GLY A 207 -7.40 -5.74 -1.23
C GLY A 207 -5.89 -5.82 -1.47
N HIS A 208 -5.37 -7.03 -1.45
CA HIS A 208 -3.92 -7.30 -1.54
C HIS A 208 -3.59 -8.39 -2.57
N PRO A 209 -3.64 -8.06 -3.88
CA PRO A 209 -3.08 -8.93 -4.92
C PRO A 209 -1.56 -9.00 -4.78
N LEU A 210 -1.06 -10.05 -4.11
CA LEU A 210 0.32 -10.15 -3.61
C LEU A 210 1.39 -9.65 -4.59
N GLY A 211 1.38 -10.18 -5.82
CA GLY A 211 2.43 -9.90 -6.81
C GLY A 211 2.40 -8.48 -7.39
N CYS A 212 1.26 -7.77 -7.37
CA CYS A 212 1.15 -6.43 -7.94
C CYS A 212 0.97 -5.32 -6.90
N SER A 213 0.76 -5.66 -5.63
CA SER A 213 0.46 -4.68 -4.59
C SER A 213 1.54 -3.62 -4.41
N GLY A 214 2.82 -3.99 -4.57
CA GLY A 214 3.92 -3.02 -4.55
C GLY A 214 3.83 -1.98 -5.67
N ALA A 215 3.45 -2.39 -6.88
CA ALA A 215 3.20 -1.46 -7.98
C ALA A 215 1.91 -0.67 -7.77
N ARG A 216 0.85 -1.31 -7.25
CA ARG A 216 -0.43 -0.66 -6.95
C ARG A 216 -0.26 0.50 -5.98
N ILE A 217 0.43 0.31 -4.84
CA ILE A 217 0.62 1.37 -3.85
C ILE A 217 1.46 2.54 -4.40
N LEU A 218 2.39 2.29 -5.32
CA LEU A 218 3.14 3.36 -5.98
C LEU A 218 2.23 4.21 -6.88
N ILE A 219 1.32 3.55 -7.59
CA ILE A 219 0.30 4.24 -8.38
C ILE A 219 -0.59 5.02 -7.41
N THR A 220 -1.28 4.39 -6.45
CA THR A 220 -2.15 5.10 -5.51
C THR A 220 -1.46 6.28 -4.81
N LEU A 221 -0.18 6.17 -4.41
CA LEU A 221 0.61 7.27 -3.87
C LEU A 221 0.68 8.47 -4.82
N LEU A 222 0.93 8.25 -6.12
CA LEU A 222 0.93 9.31 -7.13
C LEU A 222 -0.46 9.95 -7.25
N GLY A 223 -1.53 9.16 -7.14
CA GLY A 223 -2.91 9.66 -7.08
C GLY A 223 -3.14 10.59 -5.91
N VAL A 224 -2.72 10.17 -4.72
CA VAL A 224 -2.77 10.98 -3.48
C VAL A 224 -1.99 12.28 -3.67
N LEU A 225 -0.74 12.23 -4.14
CA LEU A 225 0.09 13.42 -4.37
C LEU A 225 -0.58 14.39 -5.34
N ARG A 226 -1.16 13.89 -6.45
CA ARG A 226 -1.89 14.72 -7.41
C ARG A 226 -3.13 15.37 -6.79
N HIS A 227 -3.94 14.58 -6.08
CA HIS A 227 -5.21 15.04 -5.51
C HIS A 227 -5.02 15.98 -4.30
N ARG A 228 -3.96 15.77 -3.52
CA ARG A 228 -3.68 16.53 -2.29
C ARG A 228 -2.58 17.58 -2.48
N ASN A 229 -2.16 17.86 -3.71
CA ASN A 229 -1.12 18.82 -4.05
C ASN A 229 0.21 18.57 -3.29
N GLY A 230 0.56 17.29 -3.11
CA GLY A 230 1.82 16.86 -2.54
C GLY A 230 2.92 16.79 -3.58
N LYS A 231 4.17 16.82 -3.13
CA LYS A 231 5.37 16.77 -3.98
C LYS A 231 6.16 15.48 -3.76
N PHE A 232 6.44 15.11 -2.51
CA PHE A 232 7.23 13.93 -2.18
C PHE A 232 6.38 12.90 -1.45
N GLY A 233 6.43 11.67 -1.94
CA GLY A 233 5.78 10.54 -1.28
C GLY A 233 6.74 9.38 -1.11
N VAL A 234 6.45 8.50 -0.15
CA VAL A 234 7.15 7.22 0.00
C VAL A 234 6.15 6.08 0.08
N ALA A 235 6.39 5.02 -0.68
CA ALA A 235 5.66 3.77 -0.57
C ALA A 235 6.56 2.72 0.08
N GLY A 236 6.01 1.93 1.01
CA GLY A 236 6.70 0.84 1.69
C GLY A 236 5.82 -0.41 1.75
N ILE A 237 6.41 -1.57 1.47
CA ILE A 237 5.71 -2.84 1.51
C ILE A 237 6.58 -3.89 2.20
N CYS A 238 6.00 -4.62 3.14
CA CYS A 238 6.63 -5.77 3.75
C CYS A 238 6.45 -7.02 2.87
N ASN A 239 7.36 -7.99 2.98
CA ASN A 239 7.25 -9.27 2.30
C ASN A 239 7.49 -10.43 3.27
N GLY A 240 6.79 -11.55 3.03
CA GLY A 240 7.01 -12.79 3.76
C GLY A 240 8.48 -13.20 3.74
N GLY A 241 8.95 -13.79 4.84
CA GLY A 241 10.38 -14.08 5.05
C GLY A 241 11.18 -12.95 5.69
N GLY A 242 10.54 -11.86 6.15
CA GLY A 242 11.16 -10.85 7.01
C GLY A 242 11.63 -9.57 6.30
N GLY A 243 11.35 -9.42 5.01
CA GLY A 243 11.83 -8.29 4.21
C GLY A 243 10.85 -7.12 4.12
N ALA A 244 11.35 -6.00 3.61
CA ALA A 244 10.56 -4.91 3.07
C ALA A 244 11.33 -4.13 1.99
N SER A 245 10.58 -3.55 1.06
CA SER A 245 11.08 -2.60 0.06
C SER A 245 10.37 -1.25 0.22
N ALA A 246 11.09 -0.17 -0.04
CA ALA A 246 10.54 1.18 -0.05
C ALA A 246 11.06 2.01 -1.23
N VAL A 247 10.20 2.86 -1.80
CA VAL A 247 10.52 3.74 -2.93
C VAL A 247 9.98 5.15 -2.67
N VAL A 248 10.84 6.14 -2.91
CA VAL A 248 10.51 7.56 -2.79
C VAL A 248 10.25 8.14 -4.18
N LEU A 249 9.10 8.82 -4.32
CA LEU A 249 8.66 9.46 -5.55
C LEU A 249 8.59 10.98 -5.38
N GLU A 250 9.01 11.70 -6.42
CA GLU A 250 8.77 13.15 -6.58
C GLU A 250 7.78 13.36 -7.73
N LEU A 251 6.63 13.95 -7.46
CA LEU A 251 5.65 14.31 -8.48
C LEU A 251 6.16 15.52 -9.29
N VAL A 252 6.15 15.42 -10.63
CA VAL A 252 6.67 16.50 -11.52
C VAL A 252 5.59 17.10 -12.45
N ASN A 253 4.33 16.70 -12.31
CA ASN A 253 3.13 17.25 -12.96
C ASN A 253 3.20 17.35 -14.49
N ASP A 254 3.38 16.22 -15.18
CA ASP A 254 3.25 16.08 -16.65
C ASP A 254 4.01 17.14 -17.47
N ARG A 255 5.09 17.70 -16.91
CA ARG A 255 5.90 18.75 -17.53
C ARG A 255 6.85 18.12 -18.56
N PRO A 256 7.09 18.78 -19.71
CA PRO A 256 8.16 18.38 -20.61
C PRO A 256 9.49 18.36 -19.87
N VAL A 257 10.29 17.29 -20.04
CA VAL A 257 11.50 17.07 -19.23
C VAL A 257 12.50 18.24 -19.32
N GLY A 258 12.54 18.95 -20.45
CA GLY A 258 13.38 20.13 -20.65
C GLY A 258 13.13 21.30 -19.69
N MET A 259 11.92 21.41 -19.11
CA MET A 259 11.63 22.40 -18.06
C MET A 259 11.97 21.89 -16.66
N VAL A 260 11.92 20.58 -16.44
CA VAL A 260 12.21 19.96 -15.13
C VAL A 260 13.72 19.74 -14.92
N ALA A 261 14.50 19.72 -16.00
CA ALA A 261 15.97 19.67 -15.95
C ALA A 261 16.62 20.99 -15.51
N ARG A 262 15.92 22.14 -15.67
CA ARG A 262 16.44 23.46 -15.26
C ARG A 262 16.33 23.76 -13.76
N SER A 263 15.69 22.89 -12.97
CA SER A 263 15.59 23.10 -11.51
C SER A 263 16.69 22.38 -10.72
N LEU A 264 17.68 21.78 -11.39
CA LEU A 264 18.72 20.93 -10.77
C LEU A 264 20.09 21.02 -11.49
N LEU A 265 20.32 22.07 -12.28
CA LEU A 265 21.66 22.62 -12.55
C LEU A 265 21.77 23.93 -11.78
#